data_AF-H0Y9K7-F1
#
_entry.id   AF-H0Y9K7-F1
#
_cell.length_a   1.000
_cell.length_b   1.000
_cell.length_c   1.000
_cell.angle_alpha   90.00
_cell.angle_beta   90.00
_cell.angle_gamma   90.00
#
_symmetry.space_group_name_H-M   'P 1'
#
loop_
_entity.id
_entity.type
_entity.pdbx_description
1 polymer ?
#
loop_
_entity_poly.entity_id
_entity_poly.type
_entity_poly.pdbx_seq_one_letter_code
_entity_poly.pdbx_strand_id
1 'polypeptide(L)'
;VEPLEQLDDEDGLPEKLAQKNPMYQKERETPPRFAQHGTFEYEYSQRWKSLDEMEKQQREQVEKNMKDAKDKLESEMEDAYHEHQANLLRQDLMRRQEELRRMEELHNQEMQKRKEMQLRQEEERRRREEEMMIRQREMEEQMRRQREESYSRMGYMDPRERDMRMGGGGAMNMGDPYGSGGQKFPPLGGGGGIGYEANPGVPPATMSGSMMGSDMVRMIDVG
;
A
#
# COMPACT_ATOMS: atom_id res chain seq x y z
N VAL A 1 -29.77 25.69 4.19
CA VAL A 1 -30.37 26.17 5.45
C VAL A 1 -31.60 26.97 5.05
N GLU A 2 -32.76 26.58 5.58
CA GLU A 2 -34.03 27.25 5.32
C GLU A 2 -34.40 28.15 6.51
N PRO A 3 -34.97 29.35 6.29
CA PRO A 3 -35.44 30.20 7.37
C PRO A 3 -36.52 29.51 8.19
N LEU A 4 -36.41 29.59 9.52
CA LEU A 4 -37.43 29.05 10.40
C LEU A 4 -38.69 29.91 10.34
N GLU A 5 -39.82 29.28 10.04
CA GLU A 5 -41.13 29.94 10.10
C GLU A 5 -41.51 30.18 11.58
N GLN A 6 -41.73 31.45 11.94
CA GLN A 6 -42.15 31.84 13.28
C GLN A 6 -43.68 31.79 13.35
N LEU A 7 -44.20 30.83 14.11
CA LEU A 7 -45.61 30.66 14.39
C LEU A 7 -45.83 30.91 15.88
N ASP A 8 -46.84 31.70 16.23
CA ASP A 8 -47.22 31.97 17.62
C ASP A 8 -47.99 30.77 18.21
N ASP A 9 -47.43 30.18 19.26
CA ASP A 9 -47.99 29.08 20.04
C ASP A 9 -48.34 29.46 21.49
N GLU A 10 -48.03 30.68 21.94
CA GLU A 10 -48.25 31.14 23.33
C GLU A 10 -49.55 31.94 23.48
N ASP A 11 -49.76 32.96 22.64
CA ASP A 11 -50.93 33.85 22.74
C ASP A 11 -52.09 33.37 21.86
N GLY A 12 -51.79 32.87 20.66
CA GLY A 12 -52.75 32.32 19.70
C GLY A 12 -53.81 33.34 19.24
N LEU A 13 -55.02 32.85 18.92
CA LEU A 13 -56.14 33.71 18.49
C LEU A 13 -57.27 33.74 19.53
N PRO A 14 -57.21 34.62 20.55
CA PRO A 14 -58.23 34.69 21.59
C PRO A 14 -59.51 35.37 21.10
N GLU A 15 -60.64 34.97 21.68
CA GLU A 15 -61.99 35.46 21.31
C GLU A 15 -62.13 36.98 21.32
N LYS A 16 -61.48 37.63 22.28
CA LYS A 16 -61.50 39.09 22.43
C LYS A 16 -60.87 39.82 21.23
N LEU A 17 -59.96 39.17 20.51
CA LEU A 17 -59.28 39.68 19.31
C LEU A 17 -59.93 39.18 18.02
N ALA A 18 -60.83 38.20 18.08
CA ALA A 18 -61.54 37.70 16.91
C ALA A 18 -62.46 38.77 16.30
N GLN A 19 -62.39 38.94 14.98
CA GLN A 19 -63.19 39.93 14.28
C GLN A 19 -64.66 39.49 14.20
N LYS A 20 -65.56 40.26 14.81
CA LYS A 20 -67.00 39.97 14.88
C LYS A 20 -67.77 40.35 13.61
N ASN A 21 -67.29 39.89 12.46
CA ASN A 21 -67.99 40.07 11.18
C ASN A 21 -69.27 39.18 11.12
N PRO A 22 -70.16 39.39 10.12
CA PRO A 22 -71.38 38.59 10.01
C PRO A 22 -71.12 37.07 9.85
N MET A 23 -70.02 36.67 9.20
CA MET A 23 -69.64 35.26 9.07
C MET A 23 -69.30 34.63 10.42
N TYR A 24 -68.54 35.32 11.27
CA TYR A 24 -68.20 34.89 12.62
C TYR A 24 -69.45 34.62 13.46
N GLN A 25 -70.47 35.47 13.36
CA GLN A 25 -71.73 35.26 14.08
C GLN A 25 -72.46 34.03 13.55
N LYS A 26 -72.56 33.90 12.22
CA LYS A 26 -73.22 32.77 11.55
C LYS A 26 -72.58 31.42 11.89
N GLU A 27 -71.26 31.30 11.84
CA GLU A 27 -70.54 30.05 12.17
C GLU A 27 -70.77 29.61 13.63
N ARG A 28 -71.10 30.55 14.53
CA ARG A 28 -71.33 30.29 15.96
C ARG A 28 -72.77 30.03 16.34
N GLU A 29 -73.72 30.17 15.40
CA GLU A 29 -75.11 29.78 15.64
C GLU A 29 -75.23 28.28 15.93
N THR A 30 -74.33 27.48 15.36
CA THR A 30 -74.34 26.04 15.57
C THR A 30 -73.23 25.62 16.54
N PRO A 31 -73.54 25.01 17.70
CA PRO A 31 -72.52 24.59 18.64
C PRO A 31 -71.66 23.44 18.09
N PRO A 32 -70.45 23.25 18.62
CA PRO A 32 -69.62 22.09 18.32
C PRO A 32 -70.39 20.79 18.58
N ARG A 33 -70.46 19.92 17.58
CA ARG A 33 -71.23 18.67 17.62
C ARG A 33 -70.58 17.59 16.77
N PHE A 34 -70.95 16.34 17.01
CA PHE A 34 -70.66 15.25 16.09
C PHE A 34 -71.79 15.14 15.06
N ALA A 35 -71.44 15.22 13.77
CA ALA A 35 -72.40 14.98 12.71
C ALA A 35 -72.91 13.53 12.79
N GLN A 36 -74.24 13.34 12.70
CA GLN A 36 -74.85 12.02 12.77
C GLN A 36 -74.79 11.33 11.40
N HIS A 37 -74.68 10.01 11.40
CA HIS A 37 -74.70 9.20 10.18
C HIS A 37 -75.96 9.45 9.36
N GLY A 38 -75.82 9.46 8.02
CA GLY A 38 -76.93 9.72 7.10
C GLY A 38 -77.30 11.20 6.95
N THR A 39 -76.66 12.11 7.70
CA THR A 39 -76.79 13.55 7.46
C THR A 39 -75.86 14.02 6.34
N PHE A 40 -76.26 15.07 5.63
CA PHE A 40 -75.40 15.69 4.61
C PHE A 40 -74.04 16.12 5.17
N GLU A 41 -74.02 16.69 6.37
CA GLU A 41 -72.79 17.13 7.05
C GLU A 41 -71.82 15.99 7.29
N TYR A 42 -72.33 14.84 7.74
CA TYR A 42 -71.52 13.66 7.97
C TYR A 42 -70.92 13.13 6.67
N GLU A 43 -71.74 12.92 5.64
CA GLU A 43 -71.28 12.41 4.34
C GLU A 43 -70.23 13.33 3.69
N TYR A 44 -70.44 14.65 3.75
CA TYR A 44 -69.47 15.61 3.23
C TYR A 44 -68.17 15.62 4.02
N SER A 45 -68.26 15.58 5.36
CA SER A 45 -67.08 15.51 6.24
C SER A 45 -66.27 14.23 6.01
N GLN A 46 -66.92 13.09 5.78
CA GLN A 46 -66.23 11.84 5.46
C GLN A 46 -65.48 11.91 4.12
N ARG A 47 -66.10 12.49 3.09
CA ARG A 47 -65.41 12.71 1.80
C ARG A 47 -64.20 13.63 1.95
N TRP A 48 -64.32 14.68 2.75
CA TRP A 48 -63.21 15.58 3.03
C TRP A 48 -62.06 14.87 3.77
N LYS A 49 -62.38 14.08 4.81
CA LYS A 49 -61.39 13.23 5.49
C LYS A 49 -60.71 12.23 4.57
N SER A 50 -61.44 11.66 3.60
CA SER A 50 -60.85 10.76 2.60
C SER A 50 -59.85 11.46 1.69
N LEU A 51 -60.05 12.75 1.39
CA LEU A 51 -59.09 13.54 0.62
C LEU A 51 -57.86 13.89 1.45
N ASP A 52 -58.04 14.27 2.71
CA ASP A 52 -56.95 14.52 3.67
C ASP A 52 -56.08 13.27 3.86
N GLU A 53 -56.70 12.10 4.03
CA GLU A 53 -55.97 10.82 4.13
C GLU A 53 -55.20 10.50 2.84
N MET A 54 -55.79 10.79 1.67
CA MET A 54 -55.11 10.62 0.38
C MET A 54 -53.92 11.59 0.25
N GLU A 55 -54.07 12.85 0.66
CA GLU A 55 -52.98 13.83 0.67
C GLU A 55 -51.84 13.36 1.57
N LYS A 56 -52.17 12.89 2.77
CA LYS A 56 -51.20 12.36 3.73
C LYS A 56 -50.43 11.17 3.16
N GLN A 57 -51.12 10.20 2.56
CA GLN A 57 -50.48 9.06 1.90
C GLN A 57 -49.55 9.49 0.76
N GLN A 58 -49.94 10.47 -0.04
CA GLN A 58 -49.08 10.99 -1.12
C GLN A 58 -47.84 11.68 -0.55
N ARG A 59 -47.99 12.50 0.48
CA ARG A 59 -46.86 13.16 1.16
C ARG A 59 -45.87 12.14 1.74
N GLU A 60 -46.38 11.16 2.47
CA GLU A 60 -45.57 10.09 3.07
C GLU A 60 -44.86 9.25 1.99
N GLN A 61 -45.54 8.92 0.89
CA GLN A 61 -44.94 8.18 -0.21
C GLN A 61 -43.82 8.97 -0.88
N VAL A 62 -44.00 10.27 -1.11
CA VAL A 62 -42.97 11.14 -1.67
C VAL A 62 -41.79 11.25 -0.71
N GLU A 63 -42.05 11.48 0.58
CA GLU A 63 -41.02 11.56 1.61
C GLU A 63 -40.19 10.27 1.67
N LYS A 64 -40.85 9.10 1.68
CA LYS A 64 -40.20 7.80 1.63
C LYS A 64 -39.36 7.62 0.38
N ASN A 65 -39.90 7.93 -0.80
CA ASN A 65 -39.16 7.81 -2.06
C ASN A 65 -37.91 8.71 -2.07
N MET A 66 -38.03 9.93 -1.55
CA MET A 66 -36.90 10.85 -1.46
C MET A 66 -35.87 10.39 -0.43
N LYS A 67 -36.31 9.80 0.68
CA LYS A 67 -35.43 9.19 1.67
C LYS A 67 -34.67 7.99 1.07
N ASP A 68 -35.38 7.05 0.46
CA ASP A 68 -34.77 5.86 -0.15
C ASP A 68 -33.77 6.25 -1.25
N ALA A 69 -34.07 7.29 -2.05
CA ALA A 69 -33.14 7.81 -3.05
C ALA A 69 -31.87 8.43 -2.44
N LYS A 70 -32.00 9.14 -1.32
CA LYS A 70 -30.85 9.71 -0.59
C LYS A 70 -30.01 8.61 0.05
N ASP A 71 -30.64 7.65 0.71
CA ASP A 71 -29.96 6.53 1.37
C ASP A 71 -29.21 5.68 0.31
N LYS A 72 -29.79 5.49 -0.88
CA LYS A 72 -29.12 4.83 -2.00
C LYS A 72 -27.89 5.61 -2.49
N LEU A 73 -28.03 6.93 -2.65
CA LEU A 73 -26.91 7.78 -3.08
C LEU A 73 -25.77 7.76 -2.06
N GLU A 74 -26.09 7.76 -0.76
CA GLU A 74 -25.12 7.65 0.32
C GLU A 74 -24.34 6.32 0.23
N SER A 75 -25.02 5.19 0.04
CA SER A 75 -24.35 3.89 -0.18
C SER A 75 -23.47 3.88 -1.43
N GLU A 76 -23.94 4.43 -2.55
CA GLU A 76 -23.15 4.51 -3.79
C GLU A 76 -21.89 5.39 -3.60
N MET A 77 -21.99 6.45 -2.79
CA MET A 77 -20.87 7.32 -2.45
C MET A 77 -19.85 6.60 -1.57
N GLU A 78 -20.30 5.82 -0.57
CA GLU A 78 -19.42 5.01 0.27
C GLU A 78 -18.66 3.95 -0.54
N ASP A 79 -19.37 3.24 -1.44
CA ASP A 79 -18.76 2.25 -2.33
C ASP A 79 -17.70 2.89 -3.25
N ALA A 80 -18.04 4.02 -3.86
CA ALA A 80 -17.10 4.78 -4.70
C ALA A 80 -15.89 5.27 -3.91
N TYR A 81 -16.08 5.67 -2.65
CA TYR A 81 -14.97 6.07 -1.78
C TYR A 81 -14.05 4.88 -1.46
N HIS A 82 -14.61 3.73 -1.09
CA HIS A 82 -13.82 2.52 -0.83
C HIS A 82 -13.06 2.05 -2.07
N GLU A 83 -13.69 2.09 -3.25
CA GLU A 83 -13.04 1.75 -4.51
C GLU A 83 -11.89 2.73 -4.81
N HIS A 84 -12.10 4.03 -4.59
CA HIS A 84 -11.07 5.04 -4.78
C HIS A 84 -9.86 4.82 -3.86
N GLN A 85 -10.09 4.56 -2.57
CA GLN A 85 -9.03 4.23 -1.61
C GLN A 85 -8.26 2.96 -2.03
N ALA A 86 -8.96 1.91 -2.45
CA ALA A 86 -8.34 0.69 -2.94
C ALA A 86 -7.48 0.94 -4.18
N ASN A 87 -7.96 1.80 -5.09
CA ASN A 87 -7.21 2.16 -6.30
C ASN A 87 -5.96 2.99 -5.99
N LEU A 88 -6.01 3.91 -5.01
CA LEU A 88 -4.83 4.62 -4.53
C LEU A 88 -3.75 3.66 -4.00
N LEU A 89 -4.17 2.68 -3.18
CA LEU A 89 -3.25 1.67 -2.65
C LEU A 89 -2.67 0.78 -3.76
N ARG A 90 -3.50 0.37 -4.74
CA ARG A 90 -3.05 -0.40 -5.91
C ARG A 90 -2.02 0.38 -6.74
N GLN A 91 -2.23 1.68 -6.96
CA GLN A 91 -1.29 2.53 -7.68
C GLN A 91 0.04 2.66 -6.95
N ASP A 92 0.02 2.88 -5.64
CA ASP A 92 1.27 2.94 -4.85
C ASP A 92 2.03 1.61 -4.88
N LEU A 93 1.31 0.49 -4.78
CA LEU A 93 1.90 -0.84 -4.83
C LEU A 93 2.54 -1.12 -6.21
N MET A 94 1.86 -0.78 -7.30
CA MET A 94 2.41 -0.90 -8.65
C MET A 94 3.65 -0.01 -8.86
N ARG A 95 3.64 1.21 -8.32
CA ARG A 95 4.81 2.10 -8.36
C ARG A 95 6.01 1.48 -7.65
N ARG A 96 5.82 0.95 -6.43
CA ARG A 96 6.91 0.29 -5.68
C ARG A 96 7.41 -0.97 -6.37
N GLN A 97 6.53 -1.77 -6.98
CA GLN A 97 6.92 -2.96 -7.74
C GLN A 97 7.78 -2.59 -8.96
N GLU A 98 7.42 -1.54 -9.69
CA GLU A 98 8.20 -1.04 -10.82
C GLU A 98 9.56 -0.47 -10.39
N GLU A 99 9.62 0.24 -9.26
CA GLU A 99 10.88 0.70 -8.68
C GLU A 99 11.82 -0.47 -8.32
N LEU A 100 11.28 -1.52 -7.69
CA LEU A 100 12.03 -2.74 -7.39
C LEU A 100 12.53 -3.43 -8.66
N ARG A 101 11.66 -3.58 -9.67
CA ARG A 101 12.04 -4.18 -10.96
C ARG A 101 13.18 -3.42 -11.64
N ARG A 102 13.15 -2.08 -11.61
CA ARG A 102 14.23 -1.25 -12.16
C ARG A 102 15.54 -1.45 -11.40
N MET A 103 15.49 -1.54 -10.08
CA MET A 103 16.69 -1.83 -9.29
C MET A 103 17.26 -3.22 -9.58
N GLU A 104 16.41 -4.24 -9.74
CA GLU A 104 16.82 -5.59 -10.12
C GLU A 104 17.44 -5.60 -11.53
N GLU A 105 16.84 -4.91 -12.50
CA GLU A 105 17.38 -4.80 -13.86
C GLU A 105 18.73 -4.09 -13.88
N LEU A 106 18.88 -2.99 -13.13
CA LEU A 106 20.17 -2.29 -12.96
C LEU A 106 21.22 -3.19 -12.32
N HIS A 107 20.86 -3.91 -11.25
CA HIS A 107 21.76 -4.83 -10.58
C HIS A 107 22.21 -5.97 -11.52
N ASN A 108 21.29 -6.51 -12.31
CA ASN A 108 21.60 -7.57 -13.26
C ASN A 108 22.50 -7.08 -14.40
N GLN A 109 22.30 -5.85 -14.89
CA GLN A 109 23.19 -5.20 -15.86
C GLN A 109 24.60 -4.98 -15.27
N GLU A 110 24.70 -4.55 -14.02
CA GLU A 110 25.99 -4.39 -13.33
C GLU A 110 26.72 -5.73 -13.19
N MET A 111 25.99 -6.79 -12.81
CA MET A 111 26.53 -8.14 -12.72
C MET A 111 26.98 -8.69 -14.07
N GLN A 112 26.22 -8.46 -15.14
CA GLN A 112 26.64 -8.80 -16.50
C GLN A 112 27.89 -8.04 -16.92
N LYS A 113 27.93 -6.73 -16.72
CA LYS A 113 29.11 -5.90 -17.02
C LYS A 113 30.34 -6.34 -16.23
N ARG A 114 30.18 -6.75 -14.97
CA ARG A 114 31.26 -7.30 -14.15
C ARG A 114 31.76 -8.65 -14.69
N LYS A 115 30.85 -9.53 -15.12
CA LYS A 115 31.20 -10.81 -15.78
C LYS A 115 31.95 -10.58 -17.10
N GLU A 116 31.47 -9.66 -17.94
CA GLU A 116 32.14 -9.29 -19.19
C GLU A 116 33.54 -8.72 -18.95
N MET A 117 33.69 -7.86 -17.93
CA MET A 117 34.99 -7.32 -17.55
C MET A 117 35.94 -8.41 -17.08
N GLN A 118 35.47 -9.38 -16.30
CA GLN A 118 36.26 -10.54 -15.88
C GLN A 118 36.71 -11.39 -17.08
N LEU A 119 35.80 -11.69 -18.01
CA LEU A 119 36.12 -12.42 -19.23
C LEU A 119 37.16 -11.69 -20.09
N ARG A 120 37.05 -10.37 -20.24
CA ARG A 120 38.06 -9.56 -20.96
C ARG A 120 39.43 -9.61 -20.27
N GLN A 121 39.47 -9.51 -18.94
CA GLN A 121 40.73 -9.61 -18.19
C GLN A 121 41.35 -11.01 -18.31
N GLU A 122 40.53 -12.06 -18.30
CA GLU A 122 40.98 -13.43 -18.51
C GLU A 122 41.52 -13.64 -19.94
N GLU A 123 40.83 -13.11 -20.96
CA GLU A 123 41.30 -13.16 -22.35
C GLU A 123 42.61 -12.38 -22.54
N GLU A 124 42.75 -11.19 -21.94
CA GLU A 124 44.02 -10.44 -21.96
C GLU A 124 45.17 -11.20 -21.27
N ARG A 125 44.90 -11.84 -20.13
CA ARG A 125 45.91 -12.69 -19.46
C ARG A 125 46.31 -13.87 -20.34
N ARG A 126 45.34 -14.55 -20.95
CA ARG A 126 45.59 -15.68 -21.85
C ARG A 126 46.40 -15.25 -23.07
N ARG A 127 46.08 -14.10 -23.68
CA ARG A 127 46.87 -13.53 -24.80
C ARG A 127 48.31 -13.21 -24.38
N ARG A 128 48.53 -12.61 -23.20
CA ARG A 128 49.89 -12.34 -22.71
C ARG A 128 50.68 -13.62 -22.42
N GLU A 129 50.02 -14.65 -21.88
CA GLU A 129 50.62 -15.96 -21.68
C GLU A 129 50.96 -16.63 -23.02
N GLU A 130 50.06 -16.60 -23.99
CA GLU A 130 50.30 -17.07 -25.37
C GLU A 130 51.46 -16.30 -26.03
N GLU A 131 51.52 -14.97 -25.90
CA GLU A 131 52.62 -14.12 -26.41
C GLU A 131 53.96 -14.44 -25.74
N MET A 132 54.00 -14.64 -24.42
CA MET A 132 55.21 -15.06 -23.71
C MET A 132 55.67 -16.45 -24.15
N MET A 133 54.75 -17.39 -24.35
CA MET A 133 55.05 -18.73 -24.87
C MET A 133 55.60 -18.68 -26.29
N ILE A 134 55.04 -17.84 -27.17
CA ILE A 134 55.58 -17.63 -28.53
C ILE A 134 56.98 -17.04 -28.44
N ARG A 135 57.19 -15.99 -27.64
CA ARG A 135 58.51 -15.35 -27.46
C ARG A 135 59.55 -16.31 -26.87
N GLN A 136 59.14 -17.18 -25.95
CA GLN A 136 59.99 -18.23 -25.40
C GLN A 136 60.36 -19.25 -26.48
N ARG A 137 59.40 -19.69 -27.30
CA ARG A 137 59.65 -20.57 -28.44
C ARG A 137 60.56 -19.92 -29.48
N GLU A 138 60.38 -18.63 -29.76
CA GLU A 138 61.27 -17.86 -30.65
C GLU A 138 62.69 -17.75 -30.07
N MET A 139 62.82 -17.52 -28.75
CA MET A 139 64.13 -17.52 -28.08
C MET A 139 64.77 -18.91 -28.09
N GLU A 140 64.00 -19.98 -27.89
CA GLU A 140 64.47 -21.36 -28.04
C GLU A 140 64.91 -21.68 -29.47
N GLU A 141 64.15 -21.27 -30.49
CA GLU A 141 64.53 -21.40 -31.89
C GLU A 141 65.76 -20.55 -32.23
N GLN A 142 65.88 -19.33 -31.68
CA GLN A 142 67.06 -18.50 -31.85
C GLN A 142 68.28 -19.11 -31.16
N MET A 143 68.12 -19.71 -29.97
CA MET A 143 69.16 -20.46 -29.29
C MET A 143 69.48 -21.79 -30.00
N ARG A 144 68.54 -22.36 -30.75
CA ARG A 144 68.77 -23.53 -31.60
C ARG A 144 69.51 -23.14 -32.88
N ARG A 145 69.16 -22.02 -33.50
CA ARG A 145 69.89 -21.42 -34.64
C ARG A 145 71.28 -20.94 -34.23
N GLN A 146 71.43 -20.32 -33.07
CA GLN A 146 72.75 -20.01 -32.49
C GLN A 146 73.49 -21.28 -32.09
N ARG A 147 72.83 -22.36 -31.63
CA ARG A 147 73.49 -23.65 -31.44
C ARG A 147 73.90 -24.28 -32.76
N GLU A 148 73.14 -24.15 -33.84
CA GLU A 148 73.45 -24.64 -35.19
C GLU A 148 74.56 -23.79 -35.87
N GLU A 149 74.55 -22.46 -35.68
CA GLU A 149 75.62 -21.54 -36.08
C GLU A 149 76.85 -21.68 -35.18
N SER A 150 76.68 -21.92 -33.88
CA SER A 150 77.78 -22.22 -32.96
C SER A 150 78.28 -23.65 -33.15
N TYR A 151 77.49 -24.62 -33.63
CA TYR A 151 77.99 -25.92 -34.08
C TYR A 151 78.73 -25.79 -35.42
N SER A 152 78.23 -24.93 -36.33
CA SER A 152 78.93 -24.60 -37.57
C SER A 152 80.22 -23.80 -37.33
N ARG A 153 80.28 -22.99 -36.26
CA ARG A 153 81.46 -22.18 -35.88
C ARG A 153 82.39 -22.87 -34.87
N MET A 154 81.88 -23.79 -34.03
CA MET A 154 82.66 -24.68 -33.14
C MET A 154 83.01 -26.02 -33.79
N GLY A 155 82.78 -26.20 -35.10
CA GLY A 155 83.47 -27.24 -35.88
C GLY A 155 85.00 -27.12 -35.85
N TYR A 156 85.54 -26.07 -35.20
CA TYR A 156 86.98 -25.78 -35.07
C TYR A 156 87.41 -25.37 -33.65
N MET A 157 86.80 -25.90 -32.57
CA MET A 157 87.33 -25.68 -31.21
C MET A 157 87.36 -26.94 -30.34
N ASP A 158 88.50 -27.13 -29.69
CA ASP A 158 89.01 -28.28 -28.93
C ASP A 158 88.11 -28.66 -27.71
N PRO A 159 87.85 -29.97 -27.45
CA PRO A 159 87.00 -30.45 -26.35
C PRO A 159 87.40 -30.11 -24.90
N ARG A 160 88.50 -29.39 -24.64
CA ARG A 160 89.10 -29.29 -23.29
C ARG A 160 88.62 -28.16 -22.38
N GLU A 161 87.69 -27.29 -22.79
CA GLU A 161 87.32 -26.11 -21.99
C GLU A 161 85.86 -26.08 -21.48
N ARG A 162 85.11 -27.18 -21.64
CA ARG A 162 83.67 -27.22 -21.32
C ARG A 162 83.35 -27.35 -19.82
N ASP A 163 84.30 -27.76 -18.98
CA ASP A 163 84.02 -28.22 -17.61
C ASP A 163 84.17 -27.15 -16.49
N MET A 164 84.43 -25.89 -16.82
CA MET A 164 84.78 -24.87 -15.80
C MET A 164 83.74 -23.75 -15.61
N ARG A 165 82.48 -23.93 -16.05
CA ARG A 165 81.51 -22.80 -16.08
C ARG A 165 80.14 -23.01 -15.43
N MET A 166 79.92 -24.07 -14.64
CA MET A 166 78.63 -24.26 -13.93
C MET A 166 78.79 -24.92 -12.55
N GLY A 167 78.83 -24.08 -11.52
CA GLY A 167 78.58 -24.43 -10.11
C GLY A 167 78.74 -23.16 -9.29
N GLY A 168 77.73 -22.58 -8.62
CA GLY A 168 76.49 -23.09 -8.07
C GLY A 168 76.45 -22.58 -6.63
N GLY A 169 75.90 -21.38 -6.38
CA GLY A 169 75.97 -20.71 -5.07
C GLY A 169 74.74 -19.85 -4.75
N GLY A 170 74.39 -19.82 -3.46
CA GLY A 170 73.42 -18.92 -2.80
C GLY A 170 72.08 -19.60 -2.48
N ALA A 171 71.81 -20.14 -1.28
CA ALA A 171 71.54 -19.48 0.01
C ALA A 171 70.30 -18.56 -0.02
N MET A 172 69.26 -18.89 0.77
CA MET A 172 68.50 -17.95 1.63
C MET A 172 67.60 -18.77 2.57
N ASN A 173 67.81 -18.55 3.86
CA ASN A 173 67.13 -19.08 5.04
C ASN A 173 66.64 -17.86 5.84
N MET A 174 65.38 -17.82 6.24
CA MET A 174 64.76 -17.02 7.32
C MET A 174 63.24 -17.16 7.15
N GLY A 175 62.41 -17.48 8.11
CA GLY A 175 62.46 -17.21 9.55
C GLY A 175 61.13 -16.54 9.94
N ASP A 176 60.28 -17.26 10.67
CA ASP A 176 59.11 -16.82 11.47
C ASP A 176 59.45 -15.56 12.34
N PRO A 177 58.52 -14.75 12.93
CA PRO A 177 57.44 -15.25 13.81
C PRO A 177 56.22 -14.31 14.20
N TYR A 178 55.30 -14.88 15.00
CA TYR A 178 54.48 -14.26 16.08
C TYR A 178 53.19 -13.45 15.81
N GLY A 179 52.15 -13.77 16.60
CA GLY A 179 51.62 -12.76 17.53
C GLY A 179 50.11 -12.45 17.48
N SER A 180 49.30 -13.25 18.17
CA SER A 180 47.92 -12.89 18.56
C SER A 180 47.95 -12.19 19.94
N GLY A 181 47.36 -11.00 20.05
CA GLY A 181 47.10 -10.35 21.34
C GLY A 181 46.85 -8.83 21.29
N GLY A 182 45.65 -8.40 21.71
CA GLY A 182 45.31 -7.00 22.06
C GLY A 182 43.79 -6.73 21.99
N GLN A 183 43.03 -6.79 23.09
CA GLN A 183 42.66 -5.68 24.02
C GLN A 183 41.72 -4.63 23.35
N LYS A 184 40.63 -4.06 23.91
CA LYS A 184 40.11 -3.82 25.28
C LYS A 184 38.85 -2.88 25.18
N PHE A 185 38.01 -2.82 26.24
CA PHE A 185 37.07 -1.73 26.72
C PHE A 185 35.60 -2.17 27.08
N PRO A 186 34.90 -1.49 28.05
CA PRO A 186 34.52 -2.07 29.36
C PRO A 186 32.99 -2.11 29.65
N PRO A 187 32.56 -2.63 30.83
CA PRO A 187 31.17 -2.55 31.29
C PRO A 187 30.96 -1.65 32.53
N LEU A 188 29.88 -0.85 32.53
CA LEU A 188 29.24 -0.21 33.69
C LEU A 188 27.86 0.25 33.17
N GLY A 189 26.69 -0.04 33.73
CA GLY A 189 26.33 -0.22 35.14
C GLY A 189 25.40 0.93 35.54
N GLY A 190 24.10 0.66 35.72
CA GLY A 190 23.21 1.41 36.63
C GLY A 190 22.27 2.48 36.06
N GLY A 191 20.97 2.14 35.98
CA GLY A 191 19.93 2.74 36.82
C GLY A 191 19.42 4.19 36.57
N GLY A 192 18.13 4.29 36.23
CA GLY A 192 17.19 5.25 36.82
C GLY A 192 16.81 6.48 35.97
N GLY A 193 15.50 6.72 35.79
CA GLY A 193 15.00 8.01 35.30
C GLY A 193 13.60 7.96 34.67
N ILE A 194 12.64 8.59 35.34
CA ILE A 194 11.21 8.67 35.04
C ILE A 194 10.94 9.76 33.99
N GLY A 195 9.95 9.57 33.10
CA GLY A 195 9.50 10.59 32.16
C GLY A 195 8.17 10.23 31.48
N TYR A 196 7.09 10.78 32.03
CA TYR A 196 5.76 11.02 31.47
C TYR A 196 5.75 11.31 29.95
N GLU A 197 4.76 10.82 29.20
CA GLU A 197 3.61 11.61 28.72
C GLU A 197 2.70 10.76 27.81
N ALA A 198 1.39 10.94 27.98
CA ALA A 198 0.33 10.25 27.26
C ALA A 198 -0.22 11.15 26.14
N ASN A 199 -0.50 10.59 24.97
CA ASN A 199 -1.59 11.03 24.07
C ASN A 199 -1.90 9.92 23.02
N PRO A 200 -3.06 9.91 22.33
CA PRO A 200 -3.99 8.79 22.44
C PRO A 200 -4.35 8.20 21.06
N GLY A 201 -5.20 7.19 21.05
CA GLY A 201 -6.11 6.99 19.92
C GLY A 201 -5.87 5.75 19.09
N VAL A 202 -6.05 4.57 19.70
CA VAL A 202 -6.70 3.43 19.04
C VAL A 202 -7.25 2.49 20.12
N PRO A 203 -8.57 2.23 20.22
CA PRO A 203 -9.05 1.14 21.05
C PRO A 203 -8.86 -0.21 20.32
N PRO A 204 -8.39 -1.28 20.98
CA PRO A 204 -8.43 -2.62 20.41
C PRO A 204 -9.84 -3.21 20.50
N ALA A 205 -10.28 -3.85 19.42
CA ALA A 205 -11.55 -4.55 19.30
C ALA A 205 -11.67 -5.67 20.33
N THR A 206 -12.70 -5.60 21.17
CA THR A 206 -13.13 -6.71 22.02
C THR A 206 -13.93 -7.70 21.19
N MET A 207 -13.45 -8.94 21.15
CA MET A 207 -14.24 -10.08 20.72
C MET A 207 -15.32 -10.39 21.75
N SER A 208 -16.57 -10.39 21.32
CA SER A 208 -17.68 -10.99 22.05
C SER A 208 -18.54 -11.78 21.06
N GLY A 209 -18.28 -13.09 21.03
CA GLY A 209 -19.22 -14.05 20.46
C GLY A 209 -20.42 -14.21 21.39
N SER A 210 -21.63 -14.15 20.83
CA SER A 210 -22.85 -14.58 21.50
C SER A 210 -23.83 -15.11 20.45
N MET A 211 -23.89 -16.44 20.41
CA MET A 211 -25.06 -17.31 20.24
C MET A 211 -26.15 -16.85 19.25
N MET A 212 -26.15 -17.49 18.07
CA MET A 212 -27.32 -17.59 17.19
C MET A 212 -28.44 -18.36 17.92
N GLY A 213 -29.56 -17.68 18.17
CA GLY A 213 -30.85 -18.32 18.42
C GLY A 213 -31.58 -18.48 17.09
N SER A 214 -31.73 -19.72 16.63
CA SER A 214 -32.56 -20.07 15.48
C SER A 214 -33.98 -20.34 15.96
N ASP A 215 -34.88 -19.38 15.77
CA ASP A 215 -36.32 -19.62 15.90
C ASP A 215 -36.95 -19.94 14.54
N MET A 216 -37.73 -21.00 14.56
CA MET A 216 -38.34 -21.68 13.43
C MET A 216 -39.42 -20.82 12.77
N VAL A 217 -39.34 -20.70 11.45
CA VAL A 217 -40.40 -20.16 10.59
C VAL A 217 -41.64 -21.05 10.71
N ARG A 218 -42.71 -20.54 11.34
CA ARG A 218 -44.05 -21.11 11.22
C ARG A 218 -44.65 -20.64 9.89
N MET A 219 -44.79 -21.59 8.95
CA MET A 219 -45.77 -21.54 7.87
C MET A 219 -47.15 -21.35 8.48
N ILE A 220 -47.82 -20.25 8.12
CA ILE A 220 -49.26 -20.10 8.26
C ILE A 220 -49.81 -20.15 6.84
N ASP A 221 -50.38 -21.30 6.53
CA ASP A 221 -51.27 -21.58 5.41
C ASP A 221 -52.67 -21.07 5.82
N VAL A 222 -53.27 -20.18 5.04
CA VAL A 222 -54.69 -19.84 5.15
C VAL A 222 -55.26 -19.65 3.74
N GLY A 223 -56.06 -20.63 3.33
CA GLY A 223 -57.43 -20.44 2.81
C GLY A 223 -57.57 -19.88 1.41
#